data_AF-A0A9C8W112-F1
#
_entry.id   AF-A0A9C8W112-F1
#
_cell.length_a   1.000
_cell.length_b   1.000
_cell.length_c   1.000
_cell.angle_alpha   90.00
_cell.angle_beta   90.00
_cell.angle_gamma   90.00
#
_symmetry.space_group_name_H-M   'P 1'
#
loop_
_entity.id
_entity.type
_entity.pdbx_description
1 polymer ?
#
loop_
_entity_poly.entity_id
_entity_poly.type
_entity_poly.pdbx_seq_one_letter_code
_entity_poly.pdbx_strand_id
1 'polypeptide(L)'
;MEKIYDLCLAPSAAALDIAGILDGERLLRLHPHWYVDAVEPRQEGLAASLRDHATGLAFSPVVRLEAAPETGDGDTRRPVMRLLVSGYRADELFFFAEGDRSRVLVRYPADMVSEEDEQDVQLWIRAIQEYLRLYTVTTPRTLFFRLLMNRVILPMNPSQRKICLMIARITVIELVVILILVLGYTWYLH
;
A
#
# COMPACT_ATOMS: atom_id res chain seq x y z
N MET A 1 8.59 6.66 19.40
CA MET A 1 7.25 7.29 19.55
C MET A 1 6.19 6.39 18.92
N GLU A 2 4.94 6.37 19.38
CA GLU A 2 3.88 5.52 18.81
C GLU A 2 2.70 6.35 18.30
N LYS A 3 2.19 6.04 17.11
CA LYS A 3 0.95 6.63 16.56
C LYS A 3 0.04 5.55 15.99
N ILE A 4 -1.27 5.76 16.15
CA ILE A 4 -2.29 4.84 15.64
C ILE A 4 -3.03 5.51 14.48
N TYR A 5 -3.10 4.81 13.36
CA TYR A 5 -3.82 5.21 12.16
C TYR A 5 -5.02 4.28 11.94
N ASP A 6 -6.18 4.86 11.61
CA ASP A 6 -7.37 4.09 11.23
C ASP A 6 -7.26 3.72 9.74
N LEU A 7 -7.38 2.43 9.42
CA LEU A 7 -7.40 1.99 8.03
C LEU A 7 -8.77 2.24 7.38
N CYS A 8 -9.79 2.64 8.15
CA CYS A 8 -11.15 2.92 7.68
C CYS A 8 -11.69 1.84 6.72
N LEU A 9 -11.30 0.58 6.96
CA LEU A 9 -11.82 -0.54 6.18
C LEU A 9 -13.27 -0.78 6.62
N ALA A 10 -14.13 -1.18 5.68
CA ALA A 10 -15.52 -1.51 5.99
C ALA A 10 -15.58 -2.63 7.06
N PRO A 11 -16.66 -2.74 7.86
CA PRO A 11 -16.76 -3.76 8.91
C PRO A 11 -16.57 -5.20 8.41
N SER A 12 -16.95 -5.48 7.16
CA SER A 12 -16.70 -6.78 6.49
C SER A 12 -15.21 -7.11 6.30
N ALA A 13 -14.32 -6.13 6.44
CA ALA A 13 -12.88 -6.29 6.34
C ALA A 13 -12.22 -6.78 7.64
N ALA A 14 -12.94 -6.83 8.76
CA ALA A 14 -12.44 -7.48 9.98
C ALA A 14 -12.19 -8.98 9.79
N ALA A 15 -12.83 -9.60 8.80
CA ALA A 15 -12.61 -10.98 8.37
C ALA A 15 -11.60 -11.11 7.20
N LEU A 16 -11.01 -10.00 6.76
CA LEU A 16 -10.05 -10.01 5.66
C LEU A 16 -8.73 -10.63 6.13
N ASP A 17 -8.27 -11.66 5.41
CA ASP A 17 -6.94 -12.25 5.64
C ASP A 17 -5.85 -11.29 5.12
N ILE A 18 -5.54 -10.26 5.91
CA ILE A 18 -4.52 -9.26 5.57
C ILE A 18 -3.16 -9.93 5.37
N ALA A 19 -2.82 -10.91 6.21
CA ALA A 19 -1.55 -11.63 6.14
C ALA A 19 -1.41 -12.47 4.85
N GLY A 20 -2.52 -13.04 4.34
CA GLY A 20 -2.54 -13.73 3.05
C GLY A 20 -2.51 -12.78 1.84
N ILE A 21 -2.92 -11.52 1.99
CA ILE A 21 -2.96 -10.52 0.91
C ILE A 21 -1.62 -9.76 0.80
N LEU A 22 -1.03 -9.41 1.95
CA LEU A 22 0.18 -8.61 2.05
C LEU A 22 1.37 -9.48 2.44
N ASP A 23 2.23 -9.77 1.48
CA ASP A 23 3.57 -10.27 1.76
C ASP A 23 4.55 -9.10 1.98
N GLY A 24 5.73 -9.40 2.53
CA GLY A 24 6.73 -8.37 2.85
C GLY A 24 7.20 -7.57 1.63
N GLU A 25 7.33 -8.22 0.46
CA GLU A 25 7.71 -7.53 -0.77
C GLU A 25 6.61 -6.58 -1.28
N ARG A 26 5.33 -7.01 -1.26
CA ARG A 26 4.19 -6.17 -1.65
C ARG A 26 4.07 -4.96 -0.75
N LEU A 27 4.28 -5.13 0.56
CA LEU A 27 4.29 -4.02 1.52
C LEU A 27 5.33 -2.96 1.12
N LEU A 28 6.55 -3.38 0.77
CA LEU A 28 7.60 -2.48 0.28
C LEU A 28 7.21 -1.81 -1.04
N ARG A 29 6.68 -2.56 -2.01
CA ARG A 29 6.26 -2.04 -3.32
C ARG A 29 5.07 -1.07 -3.26
N LEU A 30 4.26 -1.16 -2.19
CA LEU A 30 3.15 -0.23 -1.95
C LEU A 30 3.62 1.16 -1.54
N HIS A 31 4.88 1.34 -1.14
CA HIS A 31 5.40 2.67 -0.86
C HIS A 31 5.37 3.54 -2.14
N PRO A 32 4.83 4.77 -2.07
CA PRO A 32 4.60 5.60 -3.25
C PRO A 32 5.90 6.04 -3.93
N HIS A 33 6.99 6.15 -3.17
CA HIS A 33 8.26 6.68 -3.66
C HIS A 33 9.34 5.62 -3.85
N TRP A 34 9.12 4.38 -3.39
CA TRP A 34 10.14 3.36 -3.48
C TRP A 34 10.09 2.63 -4.80
N TYR A 35 11.28 2.28 -5.25
CA TYR A 35 11.50 1.21 -6.20
C TYR A 35 12.22 0.06 -5.51
N VAL A 36 11.68 -1.14 -5.64
CA VAL A 36 12.26 -2.36 -5.10
C VAL A 36 13.10 -2.98 -6.21
N ASP A 37 14.43 -2.84 -6.10
CA ASP A 37 15.39 -3.38 -7.08
C ASP A 37 15.50 -4.90 -6.93
N ALA A 38 15.68 -5.37 -5.69
CA ALA A 38 15.85 -6.79 -5.36
C ALA A 38 15.33 -7.08 -3.96
N VAL A 39 14.86 -8.32 -3.76
CA VAL A 39 14.49 -8.85 -2.45
C VAL A 39 15.20 -10.19 -2.27
N GLU A 40 15.93 -10.32 -1.17
CA GLU A 40 16.69 -11.51 -0.83
C GLU A 40 16.23 -12.07 0.52
N PRO A 41 15.91 -13.36 0.62
CA PRO A 41 15.62 -13.98 1.90
C PRO A 41 16.88 -14.07 2.76
N ARG A 42 16.78 -13.66 4.02
CA ARG A 42 17.80 -13.81 5.07
C ARG A 42 17.23 -14.55 6.29
N GLN A 43 18.11 -14.99 7.19
CA GLN A 43 17.69 -15.68 8.42
C GLN A 43 16.78 -14.83 9.32
N GLU A 44 16.94 -13.50 9.28
CA GLU A 44 16.19 -12.55 10.13
C GLU A 44 14.96 -11.95 9.45
N GLY A 45 14.71 -12.26 8.16
CA GLY A 45 13.62 -11.69 7.38
C GLY A 45 13.98 -11.53 5.90
N LEU A 46 13.31 -10.60 5.22
CA LEU A 46 13.56 -10.22 3.83
C LEU A 46 14.46 -8.97 3.81
N ALA A 47 15.65 -9.08 3.24
CA ALA A 47 16.47 -7.92 2.93
C ALA A 47 16.05 -7.39 1.57
N ALA A 48 15.73 -6.09 1.49
CA ALA A 48 15.39 -5.46 0.22
C ALA A 48 16.44 -4.43 -0.17
N SER A 49 16.80 -4.35 -1.45
CA SER A 49 17.51 -3.20 -2.00
C SER A 49 16.49 -2.23 -2.58
N LEU A 50 16.44 -1.03 -2.01
CA LEU A 50 15.45 -0.01 -2.35
C LEU A 50 16.12 1.27 -2.82
N ARG A 51 15.44 1.97 -3.72
CA ARG A 51 15.73 3.34 -4.08
C ARG A 51 14.53 4.22 -3.79
N ASP A 52 14.73 5.25 -2.99
CA ASP A 52 13.73 6.30 -2.79
C ASP A 52 13.86 7.34 -3.90
N HIS A 53 12.82 7.48 -4.71
CA HIS A 53 12.77 8.48 -5.78
C HIS A 53 12.44 9.89 -5.31
N ALA A 54 11.97 10.07 -4.07
CA ALA A 54 11.74 11.41 -3.51
C ALA A 54 13.07 12.04 -3.06
N THR A 55 13.91 11.27 -2.36
CA THR A 55 15.21 11.75 -1.84
C THR A 55 16.40 11.40 -2.75
N GLY A 56 16.25 10.44 -3.66
CA GLY A 56 17.32 9.90 -4.50
C GLY A 56 18.24 8.91 -3.78
N LEU A 57 17.97 8.59 -2.51
CA LEU A 57 18.80 7.73 -1.69
C LEU A 57 18.53 6.25 -1.98
N ALA A 58 19.61 5.45 -1.99
CA ALA A 58 19.53 4.00 -1.97
C ALA A 58 19.75 3.52 -0.53
N PHE A 59 18.94 2.55 -0.10
CA PHE A 59 19.03 1.97 1.24
C PHE A 59 18.54 0.51 1.21
N SER A 60 18.90 -0.24 2.24
CA SER A 60 18.62 -1.68 2.29
C SER A 60 17.97 -2.11 3.61
N PRO A 61 16.66 -1.94 3.76
CA PRO A 61 15.99 -2.33 5.00
C PRO A 61 15.90 -3.86 5.10
N VAL A 62 15.91 -4.35 6.34
CA VAL A 62 15.53 -5.74 6.64
C VAL A 62 14.13 -5.72 7.21
N VAL A 63 13.27 -6.54 6.61
CA VAL A 63 11.84 -6.57 6.90
C VAL A 63 11.46 -7.95 7.40
N ARG A 64 10.82 -8.03 8.55
CA ARG A 64 10.29 -9.27 9.09
C ARG A 64 8.78 -9.17 9.26
N LEU A 65 8.07 -10.15 8.71
CA LEU A 65 6.63 -10.25 8.79
C LEU A 65 6.25 -11.33 9.80
N GLU A 66 5.40 -10.99 10.76
CA GLU A 66 4.82 -11.92 11.73
C GLU A 66 3.30 -11.89 11.57
N ALA A 67 2.72 -13.03 11.18
CA ALA A 67 1.27 -13.18 11.10
C ALA A 67 0.72 -13.51 12.48
N ALA A 68 -0.34 -12.80 12.91
CA ALA A 68 -1.01 -12.99 14.20
C ALA A 68 -0.05 -13.11 15.41
N PRO A 69 0.79 -12.09 15.68
CA PRO A 69 1.69 -12.09 16.84
C PRO A 69 0.91 -12.20 18.15
N GLU A 70 1.46 -12.92 19.14
CA GLU A 70 0.85 -12.99 20.46
C GLU A 70 0.76 -11.60 21.09
N THR A 71 -0.43 -11.22 21.54
CA THR A 71 -0.65 -9.98 22.30
C THR A 71 -0.81 -10.34 23.77
N GLY A 72 -0.32 -9.50 24.67
CA GLY A 72 -0.38 -9.74 26.11
C GLY A 72 -1.81 -9.99 26.61
N ASP A 73 -1.94 -10.86 27.61
CA ASP A 73 -3.21 -11.22 28.22
C ASP A 73 -3.96 -9.96 28.71
N GLY A 74 -5.19 -9.77 28.23
CA GLY A 74 -6.04 -8.60 28.54
C GLY A 74 -6.12 -7.51 27.46
N ASP A 75 -5.41 -7.63 26.33
CA ASP A 75 -5.58 -6.69 25.22
C ASP A 75 -6.84 -7.02 24.39
N THR A 76 -7.75 -6.06 24.24
CA THR A 76 -8.93 -6.18 23.37
C THR A 76 -8.58 -6.12 21.89
N ARG A 77 -7.34 -5.76 21.54
CA ARG A 77 -6.85 -5.71 20.17
C ARG A 77 -6.60 -7.13 19.67
N ARG A 78 -7.23 -7.48 18.55
CA ARG A 78 -6.95 -8.72 17.85
C ARG A 78 -5.75 -8.50 16.92
N PRO A 79 -4.58 -9.09 17.19
CA PRO A 79 -3.41 -8.95 16.34
C PRO A 79 -3.69 -9.59 14.98
N VAL A 80 -3.35 -8.90 13.89
CA VAL A 80 -3.51 -9.42 12.53
C VAL A 80 -2.15 -9.69 11.92
N MET A 81 -1.26 -8.69 11.95
CA MET A 81 0.04 -8.76 11.28
C MET A 81 0.98 -7.74 11.90
N ARG A 82 2.26 -8.09 11.99
CA ARG A 82 3.31 -7.18 12.44
C ARG A 82 4.43 -7.16 11.42
N LEU A 83 4.83 -5.95 11.05
CA LEU A 83 5.94 -5.68 10.16
C LEU A 83 7.03 -4.99 10.97
N LEU A 84 8.16 -5.66 11.14
CA LEU A 84 9.36 -5.05 11.70
C LEU A 84 10.22 -4.58 10.54
N VAL A 85 10.62 -3.32 10.55
CA VAL A 85 11.44 -2.70 9.51
C VAL A 85 12.66 -2.10 10.17
N SER A 86 13.84 -2.60 9.85
CA SER A 86 15.10 -2.01 10.31
C SER A 86 15.73 -1.14 9.23
N GLY A 87 16.37 -0.05 9.63
CA GLY A 87 17.05 0.87 8.70
C GLY A 87 16.10 1.78 7.92
N TYR A 88 14.91 2.06 8.46
CA TYR A 88 13.95 3.01 7.90
C TYR A 88 13.35 3.90 9.01
N ARG A 89 12.61 4.94 8.61
CA ARG A 89 11.96 5.96 9.44
C ARG A 89 10.89 5.41 10.40
N ALA A 90 10.48 4.16 10.25
CA ALA A 90 9.59 3.46 11.15
C ALA A 90 10.19 2.10 11.50
N ASP A 91 10.19 1.75 12.78
CA ASP A 91 10.72 0.48 13.29
C ASP A 91 9.70 -0.65 13.15
N GLU A 92 8.41 -0.31 13.28
CA GLU A 92 7.35 -1.30 13.38
C GLU A 92 6.01 -0.76 12.85
N LEU A 93 5.31 -1.58 12.06
CA LEU A 93 3.90 -1.41 11.75
C LEU A 93 3.13 -2.62 12.30
N PHE A 94 2.26 -2.39 13.26
CA PHE A 94 1.42 -3.39 13.90
C PHE A 94 -0.03 -3.22 13.48
N PHE A 95 -0.54 -4.16 12.70
CA PHE A 95 -1.91 -4.21 12.20
C PHE A 95 -2.77 -4.99 13.20
N PHE A 96 -3.85 -4.37 13.66
CA PHE A 96 -4.77 -4.97 14.60
C PHE A 96 -6.22 -4.61 14.29
N ALA A 97 -7.14 -5.47 14.72
CA ALA A 97 -8.56 -5.19 14.73
C ALA A 97 -9.01 -4.81 16.14
N GLU A 98 -9.81 -3.74 16.24
CA GLU A 98 -10.39 -3.25 17.49
C GLU A 98 -11.89 -3.01 17.24
N GLY A 99 -12.72 -3.94 17.71
CA GLY A 99 -14.13 -4.02 17.32
C GLY A 99 -14.29 -4.25 15.81
N ASP A 100 -15.07 -3.39 15.15
CA ASP A 100 -15.33 -3.42 13.70
C ASP A 100 -14.32 -2.62 12.87
N ARG A 101 -13.24 -2.12 13.49
CA ARG A 101 -12.24 -1.27 12.81
C ARG A 101 -10.90 -1.96 12.72
N SER A 102 -10.28 -1.84 11.55
CA SER A 102 -8.87 -2.20 11.35
C SER A 102 -7.99 -0.97 11.55
N ARG A 103 -6.93 -1.11 12.35
CA ARG A 103 -6.01 -0.02 12.71
C ARG A 103 -4.56 -0.48 12.52
N VAL A 104 -3.68 0.50 12.37
CA VAL A 104 -2.23 0.29 12.33
C VAL A 104 -1.58 1.15 13.39
N LEU A 105 -0.83 0.53 14.28
CA LEU A 105 0.09 1.22 15.18
C LEU A 105 1.45 1.28 14.50
N VAL A 106 2.00 2.48 14.39
CA VAL A 106 3.35 2.72 13.88
C VAL A 106 4.24 3.09 15.04
N ARG A 107 5.34 2.37 15.19
CA ARG A 107 6.41 2.72 16.12
C ARG A 107 7.55 3.38 15.33
N TYR A 108 7.86 4.59 15.74
CA TYR A 108 8.96 5.39 15.20
C TYR A 108 10.18 5.28 16.10
N PRO A 109 11.39 5.33 15.52
CA PRO A 109 12.62 5.31 16.28
C PRO A 109 12.72 6.58 17.14
N ALA A 110 13.47 6.49 18.24
CA ALA A 110 13.54 7.56 19.25
C ALA A 110 14.19 8.84 18.72
N ASP A 111 14.97 8.72 17.65
CA ASP A 111 15.68 9.78 16.94
C ASP A 111 14.90 10.32 15.73
N MET A 112 13.61 10.03 15.58
CA MET A 112 12.81 10.62 14.51
C MET A 112 12.64 12.14 14.74
N VAL A 113 13.22 12.96 13.85
CA VAL A 113 13.38 14.42 14.07
C VAL A 113 12.42 15.29 13.24
N SER A 114 11.77 14.77 12.19
CA SER A 114 11.06 15.62 11.20
C SER A 114 9.60 15.24 10.93
N GLU A 115 8.74 16.26 10.78
CA GLU A 115 7.35 16.11 10.30
C GLU A 115 7.29 15.47 8.91
N GLU A 116 8.32 15.64 8.07
CA GLU A 116 8.39 15.06 6.73
C GLU A 116 8.46 13.52 6.77
N ASP A 117 9.20 12.97 7.74
CA ASP A 117 9.34 11.52 7.90
C ASP A 117 8.00 10.89 8.31
N GLU A 118 7.19 11.62 9.08
CA GLU A 118 5.85 11.18 9.46
C GLU A 118 4.90 11.21 8.26
N GLN A 119 4.95 12.27 7.45
CA GLN A 119 4.13 12.39 6.24
C GLN A 119 4.44 11.26 5.25
N ASP A 120 5.71 10.90 5.08
CA ASP A 120 6.12 9.80 4.19
C ASP A 120 5.52 8.46 4.65
N VAL A 121 5.62 8.16 5.95
CA VAL A 121 5.01 6.95 6.53
C VAL A 121 3.48 6.99 6.43
N GLN A 122 2.85 8.15 6.61
CA GLN A 122 1.41 8.31 6.44
C GLN A 122 0.97 8.03 4.99
N LEU A 123 1.75 8.49 4.00
CA LEU A 123 1.50 8.20 2.60
C LEU A 123 1.62 6.70 2.32
N TRP A 124 2.58 6.02 2.94
CA TRP A 124 2.71 4.57 2.84
C TRP A 124 1.50 3.83 3.42
N ILE A 125 1.05 4.19 4.62
CA ILE A 125 -0.16 3.60 5.24
C ILE A 125 -1.38 3.83 4.35
N ARG A 126 -1.53 5.03 3.78
CA ARG A 126 -2.63 5.35 2.87
C ARG A 126 -2.60 4.49 1.60
N ALA A 127 -1.41 4.20 1.06
CA ALA A 127 -1.28 3.31 -0.09
C ALA A 127 -1.67 1.86 0.28
N ILE A 128 -1.27 1.38 1.46
CA ILE A 128 -1.66 0.06 1.99
C ILE A 128 -3.18 0.00 2.17
N GLN A 129 -3.77 1.04 2.75
CA GLN A 129 -5.22 1.17 2.94
C GLN A 129 -5.99 1.04 1.61
N GLU A 130 -5.63 1.83 0.59
CA GLU A 130 -6.32 1.78 -0.70
C GLU A 130 -6.12 0.44 -1.40
N TYR A 131 -4.96 -0.20 -1.22
CA TYR A 131 -4.75 -1.54 -1.73
C TYR A 131 -5.67 -2.56 -1.06
N LEU A 132 -5.73 -2.57 0.28
CA LEU A 132 -6.62 -3.46 1.04
C LEU A 132 -8.09 -3.22 0.70
N ARG A 133 -8.48 -1.97 0.43
CA ARG A 133 -9.84 -1.62 -0.01
C ARG A 133 -10.24 -2.29 -1.32
N LEU A 134 -9.30 -2.60 -2.22
CA LEU A 134 -9.61 -3.39 -3.41
C LEU A 134 -10.03 -4.82 -3.07
N TYR A 135 -9.62 -5.33 -1.91
CA TYR A 135 -9.91 -6.69 -1.45
C TYR A 135 -11.21 -6.82 -0.65
N THR A 136 -11.77 -5.72 -0.13
CA THR A 136 -13.00 -5.75 0.68
C THR A 136 -14.27 -6.01 -0.13
N VAL A 137 -14.28 -5.69 -1.43
CA VAL A 137 -15.43 -5.91 -2.33
C VAL A 137 -15.00 -6.71 -3.56
N THR A 138 -15.72 -7.79 -3.86
CA THR A 138 -15.52 -8.62 -5.06
C THR A 138 -16.50 -8.22 -6.17
N THR A 139 -16.04 -7.35 -7.06
CA THR A 139 -16.74 -6.98 -8.30
C THR A 139 -15.79 -7.24 -9.48
N PRO A 140 -16.31 -7.45 -10.71
CA PRO A 140 -15.45 -7.61 -11.89
C PRO A 140 -14.47 -6.45 -12.07
N ARG A 141 -14.91 -5.23 -11.72
CA ARG A 141 -14.05 -4.05 -11.65
C ARG A 141 -12.89 -4.22 -10.66
N THR A 142 -13.16 -4.61 -9.42
CA THR A 142 -12.09 -4.76 -8.41
C THR A 142 -11.14 -5.90 -8.75
N LEU A 143 -11.61 -6.98 -9.37
CA LEU A 143 -10.75 -8.06 -9.88
C LEU A 143 -9.79 -7.57 -10.98
N PHE A 144 -10.30 -6.80 -11.94
CA PHE A 144 -9.45 -6.17 -12.96
C PHE A 144 -8.38 -5.26 -12.33
N PHE A 145 -8.78 -4.41 -11.37
CA PHE A 145 -7.83 -3.53 -10.69
C PHE A 145 -6.81 -4.29 -9.83
N ARG A 146 -7.19 -5.39 -9.17
CA ARG A 146 -6.24 -6.25 -8.45
C ARG A 146 -5.21 -6.84 -9.40
N LEU A 147 -5.63 -7.33 -10.57
CA LEU A 147 -4.74 -7.87 -11.58
C LEU A 147 -3.80 -6.80 -12.14
N LEU A 148 -4.33 -5.62 -12.46
CA LEU A 148 -3.55 -4.48 -12.93
C LEU A 148 -2.52 -4.03 -11.88
N MET A 149 -2.95 -3.89 -10.62
CA MET A 149 -2.09 -3.55 -9.49
C MET A 149 -0.92 -4.53 -9.34
N ASN A 150 -1.25 -5.82 -9.22
CA ASN A 150 -0.26 -6.85 -8.90
C ASN A 150 0.71 -7.10 -10.05
N ARG A 151 0.23 -7.02 -11.31
CA ARG A 151 1.01 -7.41 -12.49
C ARG A 151 1.72 -6.25 -13.18
N VAL A 152 1.18 -5.02 -13.08
CA VAL A 152 1.69 -3.86 -13.82
C VAL A 152 2.16 -2.77 -12.87
N ILE A 153 1.36 -2.37 -11.89
CA ILE A 153 1.67 -1.17 -11.08
C ILE A 153 2.76 -1.43 -10.03
N LEU A 154 2.66 -2.51 -9.24
CA LEU A 154 3.65 -2.83 -8.20
C LEU A 154 5.07 -3.14 -8.72
N PRO A 155 5.27 -3.78 -9.89
CA PRO A 155 6.62 -3.95 -10.44
C PRO A 155 7.17 -2.67 -11.11
N MET A 156 6.33 -1.68 -11.39
CA MET A 156 6.77 -0.46 -12.07
C MET A 156 7.54 0.49 -11.14
N ASN A 157 8.53 1.15 -11.74
CA ASN A 157 9.25 2.25 -11.13
C ASN A 157 8.29 3.43 -10.81
N PRO A 158 8.47 4.23 -9.74
CA PRO A 158 7.59 5.36 -9.43
C PRO A 158 7.41 6.35 -10.59
N SER A 159 8.46 6.58 -11.39
CA SER A 159 8.38 7.39 -12.61
C SER A 159 7.46 6.78 -13.67
N GLN A 160 7.55 5.48 -13.90
CA GLN A 160 6.69 4.74 -14.82
C GLN A 160 5.24 4.74 -14.34
N ARG A 161 4.98 4.60 -13.03
CA ARG A 161 3.64 4.70 -12.45
C ARG A 161 3.01 6.07 -12.75
N LYS A 162 3.77 7.16 -12.57
CA LYS A 162 3.30 8.53 -12.90
C LYS A 162 2.98 8.69 -14.39
N ILE A 163 3.84 8.21 -15.28
CA ILE A 163 3.63 8.28 -16.74
C ILE A 163 2.40 7.44 -17.14
N CYS A 164 2.29 6.22 -16.62
CA CYS A 164 1.15 5.34 -16.89
C CYS A 164 -0.18 5.99 -16.48
N LEU A 165 -0.24 6.60 -15.30
CA LEU A 165 -1.43 7.34 -14.85
C LEU A 165 -1.73 8.56 -15.73
N MET A 166 -0.70 9.27 -16.20
CA MET A 166 -0.88 10.39 -17.11
C MET A 166 -1.46 9.92 -18.46
N ILE A 167 -0.92 8.86 -19.05
CA ILE A 167 -1.41 8.27 -20.29
C ILE A 167 -2.86 7.79 -20.11
N ALA A 168 -3.16 7.07 -19.03
CA ALA A 168 -4.51 6.58 -18.75
C ALA A 168 -5.53 7.73 -18.65
N ARG A 169 -5.16 8.85 -18.01
CA ARG A 169 -6.03 10.05 -17.96
C ARG A 169 -6.29 10.63 -19.35
N ILE A 170 -5.26 10.70 -20.19
CA ILE A 170 -5.39 11.18 -21.58
C ILE A 170 -6.30 10.24 -22.38
N THR A 171 -6.11 8.92 -22.29
CA THR A 171 -6.94 7.92 -22.99
C THR A 171 -8.40 8.00 -22.58
N VAL A 172 -8.70 8.25 -21.30
CA VAL A 172 -10.09 8.45 -20.85
C VAL A 172 -10.71 9.70 -21.45
N ILE A 173 -9.97 10.82 -21.49
CA ILE A 173 -10.43 12.07 -22.12
C ILE A 173 -10.68 11.84 -23.61
N GLU A 174 -9.76 11.15 -24.29
CA GLU A 174 -9.88 10.79 -25.70
C GLU A 174 -11.14 9.95 -25.99
N LEU A 175 -11.40 8.92 -25.18
CA LEU A 175 -12.61 8.11 -25.30
C LEU A 175 -13.89 8.93 -25.09
N VAL A 176 -13.89 9.89 -24.17
CA VAL A 176 -15.02 10.80 -23.95
C VAL A 176 -15.24 11.70 -25.15
N VAL A 177 -14.17 12.25 -25.76
CA VAL A 177 -14.28 13.08 -26.97
C VAL A 177 -14.83 12.26 -28.14
N ILE A 178 -14.33 11.05 -28.36
CA ILE A 178 -14.85 10.13 -29.38
C ILE A 178 -16.34 9.85 -29.15
N LEU A 179 -16.74 9.57 -27.91
CA LEU A 179 -18.13 9.33 -27.56
C LEU A 179 -19.02 10.54 -27.88
N ILE A 180 -18.59 11.75 -27.55
CA ILE A 180 -19.32 12.99 -27.86
C ILE A 180 -19.47 13.17 -29.37
N LEU A 181 -18.40 12.93 -30.14
CA LEU A 181 -18.45 13.04 -31.61
C LEU A 181 -19.42 12.03 -32.22
N VAL A 182 -19.39 10.78 -31.74
CA VAL A 182 -20.31 9.73 -32.20
C VAL A 182 -21.76 10.10 -31.88
N LEU A 183 -22.06 10.55 -30.66
CA LEU A 183 -23.40 10.96 -30.26
C LEU A 183 -23.88 12.20 -31.02
N GLY A 184 -23.00 13.17 -31.24
CA GLY A 184 -23.32 14.37 -32.04
C GLY A 184 -23.62 14.02 -33.49
N TYR A 185 -22.85 13.09 -34.08
CA TYR A 185 -23.07 12.62 -35.43
C TYR A 185 -24.38 11.84 -35.57
N THR A 186 -24.69 10.93 -34.64
CA THR A 186 -25.95 10.16 -34.69
C THR A 186 -27.17 11.05 -34.48
N TRP A 187 -27.07 12.08 -33.62
CA TRP A 187 -28.14 13.05 -33.45
C TRP A 187 -28.35 13.95 -34.66
N TYR A 188 -27.27 14.38 -35.33
CA TYR A 188 -27.37 15.17 -36.57
C TYR A 188 -28.03 14.39 -37.73
N LEU A 189 -27.86 13.07 -37.76
CA LEU A 189 -28.37 12.22 -38.83
C LEU A 189 -29.86 11.84 -38.66
N HIS A 190 -30.46 12.11 -37.49
CA HIS A 190 -31.86 11.86 -37.16
C HIS A 190 -32.67 13.15 -37.15
#